data_AF-A0A645ENP7-F1
#
_entry.id   AF-A0A645ENP7-F1
#
_cell.length_a   1.000
_cell.length_b   1.000
_cell.length_c   1.000
_cell.angle_alpha   90.00
_cell.angle_beta   90.00
_cell.angle_gamma   90.00
#
_symmetry.space_group_name_H-M   'P 1'
#
loop_
_entity.id
_entity.type
_entity.pdbx_description
1 polymer ?
#
loop_
_entity_poly.entity_id
_entity_poly.type
_entity_poly.pdbx_seq_one_letter_code
_entity_poly.pdbx_strand_id
1 'polypeptide(L)'
;MQLFCGDFTNDGKDEIMVRGSFGGSGGFEIGVIYKFENNKIIEIFNQDDISKNNPCSAKFKDNYKVHVSCGEKKYSINLTTRPKDYLELAYDKDGKVLPGVEAYVDATNTRFPIKDVDNSYYELLIQQRIVGVVNADTLGIIQTVCNFLGDKFNIVTKGLYFTFDSNNNES
;
A
#
# COMPACT_ATOMS: atom_id res chain seq x y z
N MET A 1 -12.72 13.46 -6.70
CA MET A 1 -12.93 13.45 -5.24
C MET A 1 -14.29 12.82 -4.95
N GLN A 2 -14.41 12.06 -3.88
CA GLN A 2 -15.58 11.25 -3.50
C GLN A 2 -15.77 11.33 -1.98
N LEU A 3 -17.03 11.34 -1.56
CA LEU A 3 -17.43 11.10 -0.17
C LEU A 3 -18.03 9.70 -0.05
N PHE A 4 -17.75 9.04 1.05
CA PHE A 4 -18.34 7.77 1.43
C PHE A 4 -18.75 7.84 2.89
N CYS A 5 -19.99 7.43 3.20
CA CYS A 5 -20.47 7.35 4.57
C CYS A 5 -20.69 5.87 4.94
N GLY A 6 -20.20 5.48 6.10
CA GLY A 6 -20.41 4.14 6.64
C GLY A 6 -19.90 4.04 8.06
N ASP A 7 -20.45 3.12 8.84
CA ASP A 7 -20.01 2.83 10.21
C ASP A 7 -18.64 2.14 10.18
N PHE A 8 -17.56 2.87 10.46
CA PHE A 8 -16.19 2.34 10.55
C PHE A 8 -15.80 1.99 11.99
N THR A 9 -16.40 2.66 12.98
CA THR A 9 -16.06 2.51 14.40
C THR A 9 -16.88 1.44 15.13
N ASN A 10 -17.90 0.89 14.45
CA ASN A 10 -18.87 -0.08 14.95
C ASN A 10 -19.71 0.46 16.12
N ASP A 11 -20.07 1.75 16.08
CA ASP A 11 -20.91 2.40 17.09
C ASP A 11 -22.36 2.62 16.61
N GLY A 12 -22.68 2.17 15.39
CA GLY A 12 -23.98 2.31 14.77
C GLY A 12 -24.23 3.68 14.11
N LYS A 13 -23.22 4.55 14.04
CA LYS A 13 -23.27 5.83 13.31
C LYS A 13 -22.26 5.82 12.17
N ASP A 14 -22.64 6.44 11.06
CA ASP A 14 -21.73 6.55 9.93
C ASP A 14 -20.66 7.61 10.17
N GLU A 15 -19.40 7.26 9.90
CA GLU A 15 -18.32 8.22 9.70
C GLU A 15 -18.23 8.65 8.23
N ILE A 16 -17.62 9.81 8.00
CA ILE A 16 -17.45 10.42 6.68
C ILE A 16 -16.02 10.19 6.21
N MET A 17 -15.86 9.38 5.19
CA MET A 17 -14.60 9.23 4.46
C MET A 17 -14.56 10.22 3.29
N VAL A 18 -13.53 11.06 3.26
CA VAL A 18 -13.20 11.92 2.12
C VAL A 18 -12.04 11.29 1.36
N ARG A 19 -12.24 10.96 0.08
CA ARG A 19 -11.20 10.36 -0.76
C ARG A 19 -11.07 10.98 -2.14
N GLY A 20 -9.90 10.87 -2.74
CA GLY A 20 -9.68 11.29 -4.12
C GLY A 20 -8.22 11.28 -4.48
N SER A 21 -7.91 11.35 -5.78
CA SER A 21 -6.54 11.40 -6.27
C SER A 21 -6.13 12.81 -6.69
N PHE A 22 -4.89 13.18 -6.41
CA PHE A 22 -4.21 14.29 -7.08
C PHE A 22 -3.57 13.75 -8.37
N GLY A 23 -3.90 14.36 -9.52
CA GLY A 23 -3.45 13.92 -10.84
C GLY A 23 -1.98 14.22 -11.17
N GLY A 24 -1.04 13.87 -10.28
CA GLY A 24 0.41 13.97 -10.48
C GLY A 24 1.10 12.60 -10.48
N SER A 25 2.40 12.57 -10.82
CA SER A 25 3.20 11.33 -10.92
C SER A 25 3.36 10.57 -9.60
N GLY A 26 3.11 11.21 -8.46
CA GLY A 26 3.16 10.61 -7.13
C GLY A 26 1.84 10.02 -6.64
N GLY A 27 0.75 10.11 -7.41
CA GLY A 27 -0.51 9.42 -7.11
C GLY A 27 -1.10 9.68 -5.72
N PHE A 28 -0.78 10.83 -5.10
CA PHE A 28 -1.22 11.13 -3.74
C PHE A 28 -2.74 11.08 -3.69
N GLU A 29 -3.26 10.17 -2.85
CA GLU A 29 -4.66 10.17 -2.53
C GLU A 29 -4.91 11.00 -1.26
N ILE A 30 -6.04 11.71 -1.25
CA ILE A 30 -6.72 12.10 -0.01
C ILE A 30 -7.45 10.86 0.47
N GLY A 31 -7.37 10.57 1.76
CA GLY A 31 -8.16 9.52 2.41
C GLY A 31 -8.15 9.78 3.91
N VAL A 32 -9.13 10.58 4.31
CA VAL A 32 -9.32 11.01 5.69
C VAL A 32 -10.69 10.51 6.14
N ILE A 33 -10.80 10.03 7.37
CA ILE A 33 -12.07 9.62 7.97
C ILE A 33 -12.39 10.55 9.14
N TYR A 34 -13.60 11.08 9.13
CA TYR A 34 -14.12 11.99 10.14
C TYR A 34 -15.30 11.38 10.88
N LYS A 35 -15.30 11.51 12.20
CA LYS A 35 -16.43 11.22 13.09
C LYS A 35 -17.16 12.51 13.43
N PHE A 36 -18.49 12.47 13.45
CA PHE A 36 -19.31 13.59 13.91
C PHE A 36 -19.87 13.29 15.31
N GLU A 37 -19.35 13.98 16.31
CA GLU A 37 -19.73 13.77 17.71
C GLU A 37 -19.82 15.10 18.44
N ASN A 38 -20.83 15.27 19.31
CA ASN A 38 -21.03 16.48 20.11
C ASN A 38 -21.00 17.78 19.28
N ASN A 39 -21.63 17.76 18.10
CA ASN A 39 -21.65 18.84 17.11
C ASN A 39 -20.26 19.26 16.59
N LYS A 40 -19.29 18.35 16.61
CA LYS A 40 -17.93 18.58 16.11
C LYS A 40 -17.52 17.50 15.12
N ILE A 41 -16.75 17.89 14.11
CA ILE A 41 -16.06 16.99 13.19
C ILE A 41 -14.70 16.66 13.83
N ILE A 42 -14.45 15.38 14.03
CA ILE A 42 -13.23 14.85 14.64
C ILE A 42 -12.54 13.97 13.61
N GLU A 43 -11.29 14.26 13.28
CA GLU A 43 -10.48 13.40 12.42
C GLU A 43 -10.04 12.16 13.22
N ILE A 44 -10.36 10.97 12.70
CA ILE A 44 -10.00 9.70 13.36
C ILE A 44 -8.97 8.89 12.56
N PHE A 45 -8.73 9.27 11.31
CA PHE A 45 -7.74 8.62 10.45
C PHE A 45 -7.29 9.53 9.32
N ASN A 46 -5.99 9.54 9.04
CA ASN A 46 -5.38 10.17 7.88
C ASN A 46 -4.16 9.37 7.37
N GLN A 47 -3.45 9.96 6.41
CA GLN A 47 -2.25 9.36 5.79
C GLN A 47 -1.12 9.05 6.77
N ASP A 48 -0.93 9.88 7.79
CA ASP A 48 0.15 9.77 8.76
C ASP A 48 -0.04 8.58 9.68
N ASP A 49 -1.28 8.14 9.92
CA ASP A 49 -1.56 6.95 10.73
C ASP A 49 -0.96 5.70 10.09
N ILE A 50 -0.94 5.63 8.76
CA ILE A 50 -0.36 4.51 8.03
C ILE A 50 1.17 4.52 8.16
N SER A 51 1.79 5.68 7.93
CA SER A 51 3.25 5.81 7.97
C SER A 51 3.82 5.60 9.38
N LYS A 52 3.11 6.08 10.42
CA LYS A 52 3.50 5.93 11.83
C LYS A 52 3.30 4.52 12.36
N ASN A 53 2.12 3.93 12.11
CA ASN A 53 1.76 2.64 12.72
C ASN A 53 2.23 1.44 11.89
N ASN A 54 2.70 1.66 10.66
CA ASN A 54 3.04 0.59 9.74
C ASN A 54 4.14 0.93 8.72
N PRO A 55 5.39 1.18 9.17
CA PRO A 55 6.47 1.43 8.24
C PRO A 55 6.84 0.15 7.48
N CYS A 56 6.86 0.26 6.15
CA CYS A 56 7.40 -0.75 5.26
C CYS A 56 8.58 -0.17 4.47
N SER A 57 9.57 -1.00 4.15
CA SER A 57 10.73 -0.63 3.33
C SER A 57 11.03 -1.70 2.30
N ALA A 58 11.67 -1.30 1.20
CA ALA A 58 12.15 -2.18 0.16
C ALA A 58 13.63 -1.90 -0.11
N LYS A 59 14.37 -2.92 -0.58
CA LYS A 59 15.77 -2.76 -0.99
C LYS A 59 16.18 -3.83 -1.99
N PHE A 60 16.88 -3.44 -3.04
CA PHE A 60 17.56 -4.37 -3.93
C PHE A 60 18.62 -5.20 -3.18
N LYS A 61 18.72 -6.47 -3.53
CA LYS A 61 19.67 -7.45 -3.02
C LYS A 61 20.24 -8.25 -4.17
N ASP A 62 21.49 -8.67 -4.00
CA ASP A 62 22.22 -9.50 -4.97
C ASP A 62 21.42 -10.74 -5.35
N ASN A 63 21.76 -11.31 -6.51
CA ASN A 63 21.07 -12.43 -7.12
C ASN A 63 19.62 -12.09 -7.51
N TYR A 64 19.43 -10.92 -8.13
CA TYR A 64 18.16 -10.50 -8.75
C TYR A 64 16.97 -10.50 -7.79
N LYS A 65 17.15 -9.98 -6.57
CA LYS A 65 16.11 -9.94 -5.54
C LYS A 65 15.80 -8.53 -5.06
N VAL A 66 14.55 -8.33 -4.62
CA VAL A 66 14.17 -7.19 -3.78
C VAL A 66 13.64 -7.73 -2.46
N HIS A 67 14.20 -7.25 -1.36
CA HIS A 67 13.72 -7.57 -0.02
C HIS A 67 12.77 -6.48 0.46
N VAL A 68 11.63 -6.90 1.01
CA VAL A 68 10.63 -6.01 1.58
C VAL A 68 10.44 -6.36 3.05
N SER A 69 10.41 -5.34 3.91
CA SER A 69 10.23 -5.51 5.36
C SER A 69 9.08 -4.63 5.84
N CYS A 70 8.12 -5.22 6.55
CA CYS A 70 6.97 -4.53 7.15
C CYS A 70 6.83 -4.99 8.60
N GLY A 71 7.60 -4.38 9.51
CA GLY A 71 7.77 -4.89 10.87
C GLY A 71 8.38 -6.30 10.86
N GLU A 72 7.69 -7.26 11.49
CA GLU A 72 8.13 -8.66 11.55
C GLU A 72 7.96 -9.42 10.23
N LYS A 73 7.07 -8.96 9.35
CA LYS A 73 6.83 -9.62 8.05
C LYS A 73 7.93 -9.23 7.07
N LYS A 74 8.59 -10.24 6.50
CA LYS A 74 9.66 -10.09 5.52
C LYS A 74 9.31 -10.87 4.26
N TYR A 75 9.64 -10.28 3.12
CA TYR A 75 9.36 -10.87 1.82
C TYR A 75 10.57 -10.72 0.89
N SER A 76 10.64 -11.61 -0.09
CA SER A 76 11.66 -11.58 -1.15
C SER A 76 10.95 -11.69 -2.49
N ILE A 77 11.17 -10.71 -3.35
CA ILE A 77 10.66 -10.67 -4.73
C ILE A 77 11.79 -11.12 -5.63
N ASN A 78 11.53 -12.14 -6.44
CA ASN A 78 12.48 -12.63 -7.43
C ASN A 78 12.29 -11.87 -8.75
N LEU A 79 13.35 -11.22 -9.23
CA LEU A 79 13.36 -10.44 -10.46
C LEU A 79 13.95 -11.22 -11.65
N THR A 80 14.40 -12.46 -11.49
CA THR A 80 15.05 -13.25 -12.56
C THR A 80 14.23 -13.38 -13.85
N THR A 81 12.90 -13.24 -13.78
CA THR A 81 12.01 -13.29 -14.94
C THR A 81 11.83 -11.93 -15.63
N ARG A 82 12.41 -10.85 -15.11
CA ARG A 82 12.37 -9.53 -15.74
C ARG A 82 13.27 -9.49 -16.99
N PRO A 83 12.95 -8.63 -17.96
CA PRO A 83 13.79 -8.41 -19.14
C PRO A 83 15.25 -8.10 -18.80
N LYS A 84 16.18 -8.53 -19.65
CA LYS A 84 17.64 -8.37 -19.41
C LYS A 84 18.05 -6.90 -19.30
N ASP A 85 17.54 -6.06 -20.18
CA ASP A 85 17.74 -4.61 -20.18
C ASP A 85 17.25 -3.96 -18.87
N TYR A 86 16.11 -4.42 -18.33
CA TYR A 86 15.65 -4.01 -17.00
C TYR A 86 16.63 -4.44 -15.90
N LEU A 87 17.11 -5.69 -15.92
CA LEU A 87 18.04 -6.20 -14.90
C LEU A 87 19.36 -5.43 -14.92
N GLU A 88 19.85 -5.04 -16.10
CA GLU A 88 21.06 -4.23 -16.27
C GLU A 88 20.96 -2.82 -15.68
N LEU A 89 19.75 -2.30 -15.41
CA LEU A 89 19.55 -1.04 -14.69
C LEU A 89 19.84 -1.18 -13.17
N ALA A 90 19.73 -2.39 -12.62
CA ALA A 90 19.84 -2.64 -11.18
C ALA A 90 21.04 -3.51 -10.78
N TYR A 91 21.58 -4.30 -11.70
CA TYR A 91 22.57 -5.34 -11.42
C TYR A 91 23.74 -5.32 -12.41
N ASP A 92 24.92 -5.68 -11.93
CA ASP A 92 26.04 -6.03 -12.81
C ASP A 92 25.87 -7.45 -13.40
N LYS A 93 26.82 -7.83 -14.27
CA LYS A 93 26.84 -9.14 -14.95
C LYS A 93 26.91 -10.35 -14.00
N ASP A 94 27.39 -10.15 -12.77
CA ASP A 94 27.54 -11.19 -11.76
C ASP A 94 26.32 -11.24 -10.81
N GLY A 95 25.29 -10.41 -11.08
CA GLY A 95 24.05 -10.33 -10.32
C GLY A 95 24.18 -9.50 -9.04
N LYS A 96 25.21 -8.67 -8.90
CA LYS A 96 25.41 -7.78 -7.76
C LYS A 96 24.72 -6.44 -7.98
N VAL A 97 24.11 -5.89 -6.93
CA VAL A 97 23.40 -4.61 -7.01
C VAL A 97 24.36 -3.47 -7.37
N LEU A 98 23.96 -2.65 -8.36
CA LEU A 98 24.72 -1.47 -8.76
C LEU A 98 24.65 -0.35 -7.69
N PRO A 99 25.71 0.46 -7.53
CA PRO A 99 25.68 1.59 -6.61
C PRO A 99 24.59 2.61 -6.95
N GLY A 100 23.85 3.08 -5.95
CA GLY A 100 22.83 4.13 -6.10
C GLY A 100 21.46 3.65 -6.58
N VAL A 101 21.27 2.35 -6.84
CA VAL A 101 19.97 1.79 -7.19
C VAL A 101 19.15 1.55 -5.92
N GLU A 102 17.95 2.13 -5.89
CA GLU A 102 17.05 2.07 -4.75
C GLU A 102 15.69 1.49 -5.16
N ALA A 103 15.13 0.67 -4.28
CA ALA A 103 13.73 0.30 -4.31
C ALA A 103 13.08 0.93 -3.09
N TYR A 104 11.81 1.32 -3.18
CA TYR A 104 11.11 1.93 -2.06
C TYR A 104 9.65 1.50 -2.00
N VAL A 105 9.05 1.67 -0.83
CA VAL A 105 7.60 1.53 -0.67
C VAL A 105 7.02 2.93 -0.83
N ASP A 106 6.12 3.06 -1.79
CA ASP A 106 5.48 4.32 -2.13
C ASP A 106 4.53 4.78 -1.02
N ALA A 107 4.11 6.04 -1.10
CA ALA A 107 2.98 6.53 -0.32
C ALA A 107 1.72 5.69 -0.64
N THR A 108 0.67 5.82 0.19
CA THR A 108 -0.51 5.00 -0.04
C THR A 108 -1.28 5.52 -1.23
N ASN A 109 -1.37 4.66 -2.23
CA ASN A 109 -1.88 4.99 -3.55
C ASN A 109 -3.36 4.72 -3.64
N THR A 110 -3.90 3.84 -2.78
CA THR A 110 -5.33 3.56 -2.79
C THR A 110 -5.88 3.19 -1.42
N ARG A 111 -7.06 3.73 -1.12
CA ARG A 111 -7.85 3.42 0.08
C ARG A 111 -9.28 3.08 -0.30
N PHE A 112 -9.68 1.83 -0.10
CA PHE A 112 -11.04 1.37 -0.38
C PHE A 112 -11.78 1.08 0.91
N PRO A 113 -12.96 1.69 1.13
CA PRO A 113 -13.89 1.16 2.12
C PRO A 113 -14.32 -0.23 1.65
N ILE A 114 -14.12 -1.23 2.51
CA ILE A 114 -14.54 -2.61 2.27
C ILE A 114 -15.36 -3.08 3.45
N LYS A 115 -16.23 -4.06 3.25
CA LYS A 115 -17.02 -4.65 4.32
C LYS A 115 -17.09 -6.15 4.11
N ASP A 116 -16.58 -6.89 5.08
CA ASP A 116 -16.81 -8.33 5.15
C ASP A 116 -18.31 -8.58 5.39
N VAL A 117 -18.86 -9.62 4.77
CA VAL A 117 -20.28 -9.98 4.92
C VAL A 117 -20.64 -10.34 6.35
N ASP A 118 -19.66 -10.82 7.13
CA ASP A 118 -19.84 -11.21 8.53
C ASP A 118 -19.66 -10.02 9.50
N ASN A 119 -19.20 -8.86 9.01
CA ASN A 119 -19.00 -7.65 9.82
C ASN A 119 -20.20 -6.69 9.72
N SER A 120 -20.54 -6.03 10.84
CA SER A 120 -21.50 -4.92 10.87
C SER A 120 -20.89 -3.60 10.41
N TYR A 121 -19.58 -3.44 10.55
CA TYR A 121 -18.80 -2.23 10.28
C TYR A 121 -17.98 -2.33 8.99
N TYR A 122 -17.50 -1.19 8.51
CA TYR A 122 -16.57 -1.05 7.40
C TYR A 122 -15.12 -1.13 7.87
N GLU A 123 -14.32 -1.77 7.06
CA GLU A 123 -12.86 -1.78 7.15
C GLU A 123 -12.28 -0.95 6.00
N LEU A 124 -10.97 -0.76 6.03
CA LEU A 124 -10.24 -0.06 4.99
C LEU A 124 -9.17 -0.96 4.40
N LEU A 125 -9.22 -1.18 3.09
CA LEU A 125 -8.15 -1.77 2.32
C LEU A 125 -7.21 -0.67 1.81
N ILE A 126 -5.98 -0.70 2.30
CA ILE A 126 -4.90 0.20 1.93
C ILE A 126 -3.93 -0.53 1.00
N GLN A 127 -3.55 0.12 -0.10
CA GLN A 127 -2.55 -0.37 -1.04
C GLN A 127 -1.36 0.58 -1.18
N GLN A 128 -0.15 0.02 -1.06
CA GLN A 128 1.13 0.71 -1.30
C GLN A 128 1.92 -0.03 -2.36
N ARG A 129 2.45 0.69 -3.35
CA ARG A 129 3.31 0.08 -4.37
C ARG A 129 4.71 -0.13 -3.82
N ILE A 130 5.34 -1.22 -4.24
CA ILE A 130 6.78 -1.40 -4.14
C ILE A 130 7.36 -0.96 -5.47
N VAL A 131 8.12 0.13 -5.46
CA VAL A 131 8.69 0.74 -6.65
C VAL A 131 10.10 0.20 -6.87
N GLY A 132 10.41 -0.16 -8.11
CA GLY A 132 11.75 -0.59 -8.53
C GLY A 132 12.56 0.56 -9.12
N VAL A 133 13.20 0.32 -10.27
CA VAL A 133 14.25 1.21 -10.81
C VAL A 133 13.74 2.59 -11.25
N VAL A 134 12.44 2.71 -11.52
CA VAL A 134 11.77 3.97 -11.87
C VAL A 134 10.37 4.01 -11.24
N ASN A 135 9.80 5.20 -11.00
CA ASN A 135 8.50 5.35 -10.34
C ASN A 135 7.31 4.64 -11.04
N ALA A 136 7.42 4.41 -12.36
CA ALA A 136 6.42 3.66 -13.12
C ALA A 136 6.53 2.13 -12.91
N ASP A 137 7.67 1.64 -12.45
CA ASP A 137 7.92 0.21 -12.22
C ASP A 137 7.36 -0.24 -10.88
N THR A 138 6.27 -1.00 -10.94
CA THR A 138 5.66 -1.63 -9.78
C THR A 138 6.11 -3.08 -9.68
N LEU A 139 6.86 -3.41 -8.63
CA LEU A 139 7.36 -4.75 -8.35
C LEU A 139 6.35 -5.62 -7.58
N GLY A 140 5.40 -4.97 -6.92
CA GLY A 140 4.35 -5.60 -6.14
C GLY A 140 3.56 -4.57 -5.35
N ILE A 141 2.49 -5.02 -4.69
CA ILE A 141 1.60 -4.19 -3.88
C ILE A 141 1.56 -4.76 -2.46
N ILE A 142 1.81 -3.92 -1.46
CA ILE A 142 1.51 -4.25 -0.07
C ILE A 142 0.03 -3.92 0.17
N GLN A 143 -0.75 -4.93 0.53
CA GLN A 143 -2.14 -4.78 0.98
C GLN A 143 -2.19 -4.81 2.49
N THR A 144 -2.82 -3.80 3.09
CA THR A 144 -3.13 -3.76 4.52
C THR A 144 -4.63 -3.57 4.68
N VAL A 145 -5.29 -4.48 5.40
CA VAL A 145 -6.66 -4.29 5.87
C VAL A 145 -6.59 -3.79 7.30
N CYS A 146 -7.30 -2.71 7.59
CA CYS A 146 -7.40 -2.15 8.93
C CYS A 146 -8.85 -1.81 9.30
N ASN A 147 -9.13 -1.81 10.59
CA ASN A 147 -10.42 -1.38 11.15
C ASN A 147 -10.22 -0.24 12.17
N PHE A 148 -11.34 0.39 12.55
CA PHE A 148 -11.36 1.53 13.46
C PHE A 148 -12.13 1.25 14.76
N LEU A 149 -12.19 -0.03 15.16
CA LEU A 149 -12.99 -0.47 16.30
C LEU A 149 -12.59 0.27 17.59
N GLY A 150 -13.58 0.90 18.23
CA GLY A 150 -13.36 1.67 19.45
C GLY A 150 -12.48 2.90 19.24
N ASP A 151 -12.63 3.57 18.09
CA ASP A 151 -11.89 4.77 17.67
C ASP A 151 -10.37 4.55 17.58
N LYS A 152 -9.94 3.32 17.28
CA LYS A 152 -8.52 2.94 17.19
C LYS A 152 -8.21 2.30 15.85
N PHE A 153 -7.15 2.77 15.19
CA PHE A 153 -6.58 2.11 14.03
C PHE A 153 -5.95 0.77 14.42
N ASN A 154 -6.50 -0.34 13.91
CA ASN A 154 -5.94 -1.67 14.10
C ASN A 154 -5.67 -2.33 12.75
N ILE A 155 -4.50 -2.98 12.61
CA ILE A 155 -4.19 -3.80 11.45
C ILE A 155 -4.83 -5.17 11.62
N VAL A 156 -5.74 -5.54 10.72
CA VAL A 156 -6.41 -6.83 10.69
C VAL A 156 -5.56 -7.85 9.94
N THR A 157 -5.17 -7.52 8.70
CA THR A 157 -4.27 -8.36 7.93
C THR A 157 -3.36 -7.53 7.05
N LYS A 158 -2.25 -8.15 6.64
CA LYS A 158 -1.26 -7.54 5.76
C LYS A 158 -0.55 -8.60 4.95
N GLY A 159 -0.44 -8.38 3.65
CA GLY A 159 0.20 -9.29 2.73
C GLY A 159 0.81 -8.58 1.54
N LEU A 160 1.58 -9.34 0.77
CA LEU A 160 1.98 -8.92 -0.57
C LEU A 160 0.99 -9.48 -1.59
N TYR A 161 0.57 -8.60 -2.48
CA TYR A 161 -0.20 -8.89 -3.67
C TYR A 161 0.69 -8.64 -4.89
N PHE A 162 0.80 -9.65 -5.75
CA PHE A 162 1.50 -9.53 -7.01
C PHE A 162 0.48 -9.49 -8.13
N THR A 163 0.51 -8.41 -8.92
CA THR A 163 -0.08 -8.43 -10.25
C THR A 163 0.97 -9.02 -11.18
N PHE A 164 0.74 -10.24 -11.66
CA PHE A 164 1.51 -10.76 -12.78
C PHE A 164 1.12 -9.94 -14.00
N ASP A 165 1.92 -8.93 -14.37
CA ASP A 165 1.73 -8.27 -15.66
C ASP A 165 2.14 -9.24 -16.77
N SER A 166 1.12 -9.99 -17.22
CA SER A 166 0.71 -10.24 -18.61
C SER A 166 1.73 -9.94 -19.72
N ASN A 167 2.80 -10.72 -19.77
CA ASN A 167 3.45 -11.08 -21.03
C ASN A 167 3.57 -12.62 -21.15
N ASN A 168 2.52 -13.34 -20.76
CA ASN A 168 2.34 -14.74 -21.12
C ASN A 168 1.72 -14.85 -22.53
N ASN A 169 2.33 -14.19 -23.52
CA ASN A 169 2.16 -14.66 -24.88
C ASN A 169 3.03 -15.91 -25.00
N GLU A 170 2.41 -17.07 -24.77
CA GLU A 170 2.95 -18.32 -25.32
C GLU A 170 3.01 -18.13 -26.85
N SER A 171 4.23 -18.06 -27.37
CA SER A 171 4.51 -18.22 -28.80
C SER A 171 4.56 -19.69 -29.15
#